data_AF-A0A286IB30-F1
#
_entry.id   AF-A0A286IB30-F1
#
_cell.length_a   1.000
_cell.length_b   1.000
_cell.length_c   1.000
_cell.angle_alpha   90.00
_cell.angle_beta   90.00
_cell.angle_gamma   90.00
#
_symmetry.space_group_name_H-M   'P 1'
#
loop_
_entity.id
_entity.type
_entity.pdbx_description
1 polymer ?
#
loop_
_entity_poly.entity_id
_entity_poly.type
_entity_poly.pdbx_seq_one_letter_code
_entity_poly.pdbx_strand_id
1 'polypeptide(L)'
;MALFKLSRHHRYISDERYYAWFELAYTTVDVSAALLFVVGSVMFFSEAWQTAGTWCFLVGSVCFALKPTLRIIRELRYVEKDDYEDLAKRYENGS
;
A
#
# COMPACT_ATOMS: atom_id res chain seq x y z
N MET A 1 -9.48 18.78 -33.08
CA MET A 1 -9.11 18.87 -31.65
C MET A 1 -10.24 18.27 -30.82
N ALA A 2 -10.31 16.93 -30.79
CA ALA A 2 -11.20 16.19 -29.91
C ALA A 2 -10.84 14.71 -30.01
N LEU A 3 -10.60 14.11 -28.85
CA LEU A 3 -10.88 12.71 -28.46
C LEU A 3 -9.81 12.21 -27.49
N PHE A 4 -9.72 12.88 -26.33
CA PHE A 4 -9.10 12.29 -25.15
C PHE A 4 -10.21 11.78 -24.24
N LYS A 5 -10.64 10.53 -24.48
CA LYS A 5 -11.34 9.71 -23.50
C LYS A 5 -10.95 8.26 -23.73
N LEU A 6 -9.87 7.84 -23.07
CA LEU A 6 -9.72 6.44 -22.70
C LEU A 6 -9.70 6.38 -21.17
N SER A 7 -10.89 6.22 -20.59
CA SER A 7 -11.03 5.63 -19.27
C SER A 7 -10.49 4.21 -19.37
N ARG A 8 -9.18 4.05 -19.14
CA ARG A 8 -8.53 2.74 -19.03
C ARG A 8 -8.96 2.13 -17.70
N HIS A 9 -10.12 1.47 -17.72
CA HIS A 9 -10.53 0.57 -16.66
C HIS A 9 -9.55 -0.60 -16.70
N HIS A 10 -8.42 -0.46 -15.99
CA HIS A 10 -7.40 -1.48 -15.91
C HIS A 10 -7.98 -2.64 -15.10
N ARG A 11 -8.64 -3.55 -15.81
CA ARG A 11 -9.23 -4.77 -15.28
C ARG A 11 -8.05 -5.71 -15.00
N TYR A 12 -7.44 -5.54 -13.83
CA TYR A 12 -6.43 -6.47 -13.34
C TYR A 12 -7.16 -7.74 -12.90
N ILE A 13 -7.44 -8.62 -13.86
CA ILE A 13 -7.83 -10.00 -13.58
C ILE A 13 -6.56 -10.73 -13.17
N SER A 14 -6.37 -10.89 -11.87
CA SER A 14 -5.61 -12.01 -11.30
C SER A 14 -6.12 -12.23 -9.87
N ASP A 15 -6.92 -13.28 -9.69
CA ASP A 15 -7.38 -13.83 -8.42
C ASP A 15 -8.02 -12.83 -7.43
N GLU A 16 -9.18 -12.28 -7.80
CA GLU A 16 -10.02 -11.36 -6.99
C GLU A 16 -10.18 -11.80 -5.53
N ARG A 17 -10.22 -13.11 -5.26
CA ARG A 17 -10.39 -13.63 -3.89
C ARG A 17 -9.12 -13.47 -3.05
N TYR A 18 -7.93 -13.75 -3.59
CA TYR A 18 -6.69 -13.60 -2.83
C TYR A 18 -6.34 -12.13 -2.62
N TYR A 19 -6.58 -11.29 -3.62
CA TYR A 19 -6.29 -9.86 -3.52
C TYR A 19 -7.22 -9.14 -2.53
N ALA A 20 -8.51 -9.50 -2.49
CA ALA A 20 -9.46 -8.93 -1.54
C ALA A 20 -9.12 -9.26 -0.07
N TRP A 21 -8.71 -10.51 0.22
CA TRP A 21 -8.24 -10.88 1.56
C TRP A 21 -6.96 -10.13 1.94
N PHE A 22 -6.04 -9.92 0.99
CA PHE A 22 -4.83 -9.14 1.22
C PHE A 22 -5.12 -7.68 1.54
N GLU A 23 -6.03 -7.04 0.80
CA GLU A 23 -6.41 -5.63 1.00
C GLU A 23 -7.17 -5.43 2.33
N LEU A 24 -8.02 -6.40 2.70
CA LEU A 24 -8.70 -6.42 4.00
C LEU A 24 -7.70 -6.60 5.14
N ALA A 25 -6.80 -7.60 5.04
CA ALA A 25 -5.75 -7.82 6.02
C ALA A 25 -4.86 -6.58 6.18
N TYR A 26 -4.55 -5.90 5.08
CA TYR A 26 -3.80 -4.64 5.11
C TYR A 26 -4.50 -3.53 5.89
N THR A 27 -5.81 -3.39 5.65
CA THR A 27 -6.62 -2.39 6.34
C THR A 27 -6.72 -2.72 7.83
N THR A 28 -6.87 -4.00 8.18
CA THR A 28 -6.84 -4.46 9.57
C THR A 28 -5.51 -4.18 10.24
N VAL A 29 -4.38 -4.45 9.56
CA VAL A 29 -3.03 -4.15 10.08
C VAL A 29 -2.87 -2.65 10.33
N ASP A 30 -3.34 -1.80 9.42
CA ASP A 30 -3.26 -0.33 9.56
C ASP A 30 -4.07 0.18 10.76
N VAL A 31 -5.30 -0.29 10.92
CA VAL A 31 -6.14 0.05 12.08
C VAL A 31 -5.52 -0.48 13.37
N SER A 32 -4.94 -1.68 13.35
CA SER A 32 -4.24 -2.25 14.49
C SER A 32 -3.00 -1.43 14.88
N ALA A 33 -2.24 -0.93 13.90
CA ALA A 33 -1.08 -0.07 14.11
C ALA A 33 -1.49 1.25 14.76
N ALA A 34 -2.56 1.88 14.25
CA ALA A 34 -3.13 3.10 14.84
C ALA A 34 -3.58 2.89 16.29
N LEU A 35 -4.26 1.78 16.58
CA LEU A 35 -4.65 1.42 17.95
C LEU A 35 -3.44 1.19 18.85
N LEU A 36 -2.43 0.46 18.39
CA LEU A 36 -1.17 0.23 19.11
C LEU A 36 -0.45 1.54 19.43
N PHE A 37 -0.45 2.51 18.52
CA PHE A 37 0.13 3.83 18.77
C PHE A 37 -0.64 4.62 19.83
N VAL A 38 -1.98 4.62 19.77
CA VAL A 38 -2.81 5.31 20.77
C VAL A 38 -2.62 4.67 22.15
N VAL A 39 -2.72 3.34 22.22
CA VAL A 39 -2.55 2.58 23.46
C VAL A 39 -1.13 2.76 24.01
N GLY A 40 -0.10 2.61 23.17
CA GLY A 40 1.28 2.84 23.55
C GLY A 40 1.51 4.26 24.07
N SER A 41 0.93 5.27 23.43
CA SER A 41 1.02 6.67 23.86
C SER A 41 0.43 6.86 25.27
N VAL A 42 -0.70 6.22 25.57
CA VAL A 42 -1.31 6.25 26.91
C VAL A 42 -0.44 5.51 27.93
N MET A 43 0.13 4.36 27.57
CA MET A 43 1.01 3.59 28.45
C MET A 43 2.29 4.34 28.84
N PHE A 44 2.77 5.24 27.98
CA PHE A 44 3.94 6.09 28.26
C PHE A 44 3.73 7.08 29.44
N PHE A 45 2.49 7.32 29.87
CA PHE A 45 2.19 8.18 31.02
C PHE A 45 2.53 7.54 32.38
N SER A 46 2.85 6.24 32.43
CA SER A 46 3.23 5.54 33.65
C SER A 46 4.55 4.80 33.48
N GLU A 47 5.52 5.04 34.38
CA GLU A 47 6.83 4.37 34.34
C GLU A 47 6.72 2.84 34.37
N ALA A 48 5.75 2.29 35.11
CA ALA A 48 5.54 0.84 35.20
C ALA A 48 5.10 0.20 33.87
N TRP A 49 4.51 1.00 32.97
CA TRP A 49 3.97 0.53 31.68
C TRP A 49 4.82 0.98 30.49
N GLN A 50 5.89 1.75 30.70
CA GLN A 50 6.74 2.29 29.64
C GLN A 50 7.39 1.20 28.78
N THR A 51 7.86 0.11 29.38
CA THR A 51 8.46 -1.01 28.62
C THR A 51 7.43 -1.65 27.69
N ALA A 52 6.22 -1.93 28.18
CA ALA A 52 5.14 -2.48 27.36
C ALA A 52 4.64 -1.48 26.30
N GLY A 53 4.58 -0.18 26.64
CA GLY A 53 4.26 0.90 25.70
C GLY A 53 5.28 1.05 24.59
N THR A 54 6.58 0.90 24.91
CA THR A 54 7.69 0.93 23.94
C THR A 54 7.57 -0.21 22.93
N TRP A 55 7.25 -1.43 23.38
CA TRP A 55 7.01 -2.56 22.49
C TRP A 55 5.76 -2.37 21.63
N CYS A 56 4.66 -1.83 22.18
CA CYS A 56 3.48 -1.47 21.38
C CYS A 56 3.82 -0.44 20.30
N PHE A 57 4.62 0.58 20.64
CA PHE A 57 5.08 1.58 19.69
C PHE A 57 5.97 0.99 18.60
N LEU A 58 6.89 0.10 18.96
CA LEU A 58 7.78 -0.57 18.01
C LEU A 58 6.99 -1.43 17.02
N VAL A 59 6.10 -2.28 17.52
CA VAL A 59 5.24 -3.14 16.69
C VAL A 59 4.32 -2.29 15.83
N GLY A 60 3.67 -1.26 16.40
CA GLY A 60 2.85 -0.32 15.65
C GLY A 60 3.62 0.39 14.53
N SER A 61 4.88 0.77 14.78
CA SER A 61 5.75 1.41 13.78
C SER A 61 6.10 0.48 12.62
N VAL A 62 6.44 -0.78 12.94
CA VAL A 62 6.72 -1.79 11.90
C VAL A 62 5.47 -2.03 11.06
N CYS A 63 4.30 -2.21 11.68
CA CYS A 63 3.03 -2.41 10.98
C CYS A 63 2.65 -1.20 10.11
N PHE A 64 2.85 0.02 10.61
CA PHE A 64 2.59 1.25 9.86
C PHE A 64 3.50 1.40 8.63
N ALA A 65 4.77 1.02 8.73
CA ALA A 65 5.73 1.12 7.62
C ALA A 65 5.37 0.21 6.44
N LEU A 66 4.72 -0.93 6.69
CA LEU A 66 4.38 -1.90 5.64
C LEU A 66 3.43 -1.30 4.57
N LYS A 67 2.53 -0.39 4.94
CA LYS A 67 1.52 0.18 4.03
C LYS A 67 2.08 1.12 2.96
N PRO A 68 2.85 2.17 3.30
CA PRO A 68 3.50 3.00 2.29
C PRO A 68 4.48 2.18 1.44
N THR A 69 5.20 1.21 2.02
CA THR A 69 6.15 0.38 1.27
C THR A 69 5.49 -0.41 0.14
N LEU A 70 4.37 -1.09 0.40
CA LEU A 70 3.67 -1.81 -0.67
C LEU A 70 3.03 -0.89 -1.69
N ARG A 71 2.51 0.27 -1.26
CA ARG A 71 1.95 1.27 -2.18
C ARG A 71 3.01 1.78 -3.14
N ILE A 72 4.20 2.09 -2.63
CA ILE A 72 5.36 2.52 -3.42
C ILE A 72 5.79 1.42 -4.39
N ILE A 73 5.93 0.17 -3.93
CA ILE A 73 6.31 -0.96 -4.80
C ILE A 73 5.30 -1.13 -5.94
N ARG A 74 4.00 -1.04 -5.64
CA ARG A 74 2.94 -1.13 -6.66
C ARG A 74 3.01 0.03 -7.66
N GLU A 75 3.17 1.26 -7.18
CA GLU A 75 3.30 2.45 -8.02
C GLU A 75 4.51 2.33 -8.96
N LEU A 76 5.67 1.91 -8.44
CA LEU A 76 6.91 1.74 -9.21
C LEU A 76 6.74 0.72 -10.35
N ARG A 77 6.10 -0.41 -10.05
CA ARG A 77 5.84 -1.48 -11.03
C ARG A 77 4.81 -1.05 -12.09
N TYR A 78 3.86 -0.21 -11.73
CA TYR A 78 2.89 0.35 -12.68
C TYR A 78 3.55 1.35 -13.63
N VAL A 79 4.40 2.24 -13.12
CA VAL A 79 5.17 3.20 -13.93
C VAL A 79 6.06 2.46 -14.94
N GLU A 80 6.75 1.41 -14.51
CA GLU A 80 7.60 0.61 -15.39
C GLU A 80 6.81 -0.05 -16.53
N LYS A 81 5.62 -0.61 -16.25
CA LYS A 81 4.81 -1.31 -17.26
C LYS A 81 4.14 -0.38 -18.28
N ASP A 82 3.68 0.80 -17.85
CA ASP A 82 3.01 1.76 -18.75
C ASP A 82 3.98 2.29 -19.81
N ASP A 83 5.26 2.48 -19.43
CA ASP A 83 6.30 2.98 -20.35
C ASP A 83 6.65 1.94 -21.44
N TYR A 84 6.66 0.64 -21.12
CA TYR A 84 6.91 -0.43 -22.11
C TYR A 84 5.78 -0.59 -23.14
N GLU A 85 4.51 -0.47 -22.73
CA GLU A 85 3.39 -0.57 -23.67
C GLU A 85 3.38 0.59 -24.69
N ASP A 86 3.69 1.80 -24.24
CA ASP A 86 3.75 2.98 -25.11
C ASP A 86 4.94 2.92 -26.08
N LEU A 87 6.09 2.38 -25.65
CA LEU A 87 7.23 2.13 -26.53
C LEU A 87 6.93 1.07 -27.59
N ALA A 88 6.32 -0.06 -27.20
CA ALA A 88 5.96 -1.14 -28.13
C ALA A 88 5.01 -0.66 -29.23
N LYS A 89 3.98 0.13 -28.88
CA LYS A 89 3.02 0.70 -29.85
C LYS A 89 3.65 1.70 -30.82
N ARG A 90 4.69 2.44 -30.41
CA ARG A 90 5.43 3.35 -31.30
C ARG A 90 6.28 2.60 -32.32
N TYR A 91 6.83 1.44 -31.94
CA TYR A 91 7.58 0.60 -32.86
C TYR A 91 6.68 -0.11 -33.87
N GLU A 92 5.51 -0.62 -33.46
CA GLU A 92 4.56 -1.27 -34.38
C GLU A 92 3.89 -0.30 -35.36
N ASN A 93 3.57 0.93 -34.94
CA ASN A 93 2.97 1.93 -35.82
C ASN A 93 4.01 2.75 -36.62
N GLY A 94 5.30 2.54 -36.35
CA GLY A 94 6.41 3.26 -36.97
C GLY A 94 7.17 2.47 -38.05
N SER A 95 6.75 1.24 -38.36
CA SER A 95 7.23 0.41 -39.48
C SER A 95 6.20 0.36 -40.61
#